data_AF-A0ABD4TII4-F1
#
_entry.id   AF-A0ABD4TII4-F1
#
_cell.length_a   1.000
_cell.length_b   1.000
_cell.length_c   1.000
_cell.angle_alpha   90.00
_cell.angle_beta   90.00
_cell.angle_gamma   90.00
#
_symmetry.space_group_name_H-M   'P 1'
#
loop_
_entity.id
_entity.type
_entity.pdbx_description
1 polymer ?
#
loop_
_entity_poly.entity_id
_entity_poly.type
_entity_poly.pdbx_seq_one_letter_code
_entity_poly.pdbx_strand_id
1 'polypeptide(L)'
;MNDITLLIIAIAVAIDASAISIAAGATMKSHVLYYGVRAALFFGFFQGGMVLAGYLAGEAGSGLIASFDHWVAFILLVLIGGKMCYESFQEEADERKTGITGLFTLTLLAIATSIDALAVGATFAVLDVEIIPAALLIGAVTFAGSIAGIWTGRRFGCCLGNRIELIGGVILIIIGIRILVDGLFL
;
A
#
# COMPACT_ATOMS: atom_id res chain seq x y z
N MET A 1 -15.23 17.11 -13.22
CA MET A 1 -15.09 15.64 -13.40
C MET A 1 -16.37 14.96 -12.94
N ASN A 2 -16.80 13.85 -13.56
CA ASN A 2 -18.01 13.13 -13.12
C ASN A 2 -17.71 12.31 -11.86
N ASP A 3 -18.68 12.22 -10.94
CA ASP A 3 -18.54 11.48 -9.66
C ASP A 3 -18.18 10.00 -9.86
N ILE A 4 -18.72 9.38 -10.92
CA ILE A 4 -18.41 7.98 -11.28
C ILE A 4 -16.94 7.82 -11.65
N THR A 5 -16.37 8.76 -12.41
CA THR A 5 -14.96 8.73 -12.79
C THR A 5 -14.07 8.89 -11.57
N LEU A 6 -14.42 9.80 -10.66
CA LEU A 6 -13.71 10.00 -9.41
C LEU A 6 -13.72 8.72 -8.55
N LEU A 7 -14.87 8.05 -8.47
CA LEU A 7 -15.01 6.78 -7.73
C LEU A 7 -14.15 5.68 -8.35
N ILE A 8 -14.12 5.55 -9.69
CA ILE A 8 -13.29 4.56 -10.37
C ILE A 8 -11.81 4.81 -10.09
N ILE A 9 -11.35 6.06 -10.14
CA ILE A 9 -9.97 6.43 -9.81
C ILE A 9 -9.67 6.10 -8.34
N ALA A 10 -10.58 6.43 -7.43
CA ALA A 10 -10.41 6.12 -6.01
C ALA A 10 -10.29 4.62 -5.74
N ILE A 11 -11.10 3.80 -6.42
CA ILE A 11 -10.97 2.35 -6.34
C ILE A 11 -9.63 1.90 -6.92
N ALA A 12 -9.23 2.41 -8.08
CA ALA A 12 -7.99 2.03 -8.73
C ALA A 12 -6.76 2.28 -7.84
N VAL A 13 -6.68 3.48 -7.24
CA VAL A 13 -5.59 3.86 -6.33
C VAL A 13 -5.60 3.05 -5.03
N ALA A 14 -6.77 2.62 -4.56
CA ALA A 14 -6.92 1.82 -3.36
C ALA A 14 -6.49 0.35 -3.53
N ILE A 15 -6.31 -0.15 -4.77
CA ILE A 15 -6.02 -1.57 -5.04
C ILE A 15 -4.69 -1.99 -4.40
N ASP A 16 -3.63 -1.18 -4.51
CA ASP A 16 -2.30 -1.55 -3.99
C ASP A 16 -2.30 -1.68 -2.47
N ALA A 17 -2.90 -0.70 -1.78
CA ALA A 17 -3.09 -0.76 -0.33
C ALA A 17 -3.99 -1.92 0.11
N SER A 18 -5.02 -2.26 -0.69
CA SER A 18 -5.92 -3.38 -0.42
C SER A 18 -5.24 -4.73 -0.62
N ALA A 19 -4.43 -4.90 -1.66
CA ALA A 19 -3.67 -6.13 -1.93
C ALA A 19 -2.68 -6.43 -0.80
N ILE A 20 -1.98 -5.41 -0.32
CA ILE A 20 -1.09 -5.50 0.83
C ILE A 20 -1.85 -5.85 2.10
N SER A 21 -3.02 -5.25 2.29
CA SER A 21 -3.90 -5.54 3.43
C SER A 21 -4.39 -6.99 3.40
N ILE A 22 -4.69 -7.55 2.22
CA ILE A 22 -5.01 -8.97 2.04
C ILE A 22 -3.81 -9.85 2.43
N ALA A 23 -2.62 -9.54 1.91
CA ALA A 23 -1.41 -10.29 2.23
C ALA A 23 -1.11 -10.27 3.73
N ALA A 24 -1.22 -9.10 4.36
CA ALA A 24 -1.05 -8.93 5.81
C ALA A 24 -2.13 -9.70 6.60
N GLY A 25 -3.40 -9.62 6.20
CA GLY A 25 -4.48 -10.34 6.87
C GLY A 25 -4.30 -11.86 6.81
N ALA A 26 -3.72 -12.38 5.73
CA ALA A 26 -3.52 -13.80 5.51
C ALA A 26 -2.43 -14.42 6.41
N THR A 27 -1.51 -13.62 6.96
CA THR A 27 -0.50 -14.07 7.92
C THR A 27 -0.93 -13.87 9.38
N MET A 28 -2.04 -13.17 9.65
CA MET A 28 -2.50 -12.89 11.00
C MET A 28 -3.27 -14.04 11.67
N LYS A 29 -2.79 -14.49 12.83
CA LYS A 29 -3.47 -15.49 13.67
C LYS A 29 -4.45 -14.86 14.69
N SER A 30 -4.18 -13.65 15.18
CA SER A 30 -5.00 -12.95 16.21
C SER A 30 -5.00 -11.41 16.02
N HIS A 31 -5.85 -10.70 16.76
CA HIS A 31 -5.97 -9.21 16.75
C HIS A 31 -6.29 -8.56 15.39
N VAL A 32 -6.95 -9.30 14.48
CA VAL A 32 -7.23 -8.87 13.10
C VAL A 32 -8.01 -7.55 13.01
N LEU A 33 -8.95 -7.29 13.92
CA LEU A 33 -9.70 -6.04 13.92
C LEU A 33 -8.80 -4.83 14.28
N TYR A 34 -7.95 -4.98 15.29
CA TYR A 34 -7.03 -3.93 15.74
C TYR A 34 -6.03 -3.57 14.64
N TYR A 35 -5.42 -4.58 14.00
CA TYR A 35 -4.51 -4.35 12.88
C TYR A 35 -5.23 -3.90 11.60
N GLY A 36 -6.45 -4.37 11.37
CA GLY A 36 -7.36 -3.93 10.31
C GLY A 36 -7.56 -2.42 10.35
N VAL A 37 -8.04 -1.92 11.49
CA VAL A 37 -8.28 -0.50 11.70
C VAL A 37 -6.98 0.30 11.62
N ARG A 38 -5.89 -0.21 12.21
CA ARG A 38 -4.61 0.50 12.20
C ARG A 38 -4.01 0.60 10.79
N ALA A 39 -4.05 -0.47 9.99
CA ALA A 39 -3.59 -0.43 8.61
C ALA A 39 -4.46 0.48 7.75
N ALA A 40 -5.79 0.40 7.91
CA ALA A 40 -6.73 1.26 7.20
C ALA A 40 -6.53 2.75 7.53
N LEU A 41 -6.27 3.09 8.79
CA LEU A 41 -5.93 4.46 9.18
C LEU A 41 -4.64 4.94 8.51
N PHE A 42 -3.59 4.12 8.53
CA PHE A 42 -2.31 4.48 7.89
C PHE A 42 -2.47 4.62 6.38
N PHE A 43 -2.99 3.61 5.67
CA PHE A 43 -3.13 3.66 4.22
C PHE A 43 -4.11 4.76 3.76
N GLY A 44 -5.26 4.91 4.42
CA GLY A 44 -6.22 5.96 4.11
C GLY A 44 -5.65 7.36 4.34
N PHE A 45 -4.93 7.57 5.46
CA PHE A 45 -4.29 8.85 5.75
C PHE A 45 -3.16 9.17 4.77
N PHE A 46 -2.27 8.23 4.49
CA PHE A 46 -1.16 8.46 3.56
C PHE A 46 -1.65 8.65 2.12
N GLN A 47 -2.65 7.89 1.65
CA GLN A 47 -3.17 8.09 0.30
C GLN A 47 -3.94 9.41 0.15
N GLY A 48 -4.80 9.77 1.11
CA GLY A 48 -5.47 11.08 1.08
C GLY A 48 -4.48 12.24 1.20
N GLY A 49 -3.48 12.11 2.08
CA GLY A 49 -2.43 13.10 2.26
C GLY A 49 -1.54 13.27 1.03
N MET A 50 -1.16 12.18 0.36
CA MET A 50 -0.37 12.23 -0.87
C MET A 50 -1.15 12.80 -2.04
N VAL A 51 -2.45 12.54 -2.17
CA VAL A 51 -3.29 13.21 -3.19
C VAL A 51 -3.26 14.72 -3.01
N LEU A 52 -3.39 15.21 -1.77
CA LEU A 52 -3.29 16.64 -1.46
C LEU A 52 -1.89 17.19 -1.75
N ALA A 53 -0.85 16.49 -1.31
CA ALA A 53 0.53 16.91 -1.56
C ALA A 53 0.85 16.96 -3.06
N GLY A 54 0.37 15.99 -3.83
CA GLY A 54 0.53 15.90 -5.27
C GLY A 54 -0.17 17.05 -5.99
N TYR A 55 -1.39 17.39 -5.56
CA TYR A 55 -2.14 18.51 -6.10
C TYR A 55 -1.41 19.85 -5.86
N LEU A 56 -0.96 20.10 -4.63
CA LEU A 56 -0.19 21.31 -4.29
C LEU A 56 1.13 21.37 -5.06
N ALA A 57 1.81 20.23 -5.24
CA ALA A 57 3.03 20.15 -6.04
C ALA A 57 2.74 20.40 -7.53
N GLY A 58 1.61 19.91 -8.04
CA GLY A 58 1.15 20.15 -9.42
C GLY A 58 0.79 21.62 -9.68
N GLU A 59 0.16 22.30 -8.73
CA GLU A 59 -0.07 23.75 -8.79
C GLU A 59 1.23 24.56 -8.70
N ALA A 60 2.16 24.15 -7.83
CA ALA A 60 3.40 24.89 -7.57
C ALA A 60 4.50 24.65 -8.61
N GLY A 61 4.45 23.56 -9.35
CA GLY A 61 5.55 23.12 -10.19
C GLY A 61 5.10 22.25 -11.34
N SER A 62 4.80 22.87 -12.48
CA SER A 62 4.66 22.20 -13.78
C SER A 62 5.98 21.60 -14.31
N GLY A 63 6.91 21.17 -13.44
CA GLY A 63 8.24 20.69 -13.87
C GLY A 63 9.13 19.98 -12.84
N LEU A 64 8.64 19.57 -11.66
CA LEU A 64 9.51 19.05 -10.59
C LEU A 64 9.19 17.63 -10.09
N ILE A 65 8.43 16.85 -10.85
CA ILE A 65 8.08 15.47 -10.46
C ILE A 65 8.60 14.52 -11.52
N ALA A 66 9.90 14.25 -11.47
CA ALA A 66 10.48 13.09 -12.12
C ALA A 66 11.75 12.70 -11.36
N SER A 67 11.89 11.40 -11.07
CA SER A 67 13.16 10.71 -10.78
C SER A 67 13.51 10.33 -9.34
N PHE A 68 12.57 10.23 -8.39
CA PHE A 68 12.87 9.69 -7.05
C PHE A 68 12.12 8.42 -6.61
N ASP A 69 11.37 7.75 -7.50
CA ASP A 69 10.43 6.69 -7.08
C ASP A 69 11.01 5.26 -7.01
N HIS A 70 11.65 4.81 -8.07
CA HIS A 70 11.75 3.36 -8.31
C HIS A 70 12.70 2.64 -7.35
N TRP A 71 13.83 3.27 -7.00
CA TRP A 71 14.84 2.64 -6.14
C TRP A 71 14.40 2.55 -4.69
N VAL A 72 13.62 3.52 -4.21
CA VAL A 72 13.07 3.51 -2.85
C VAL A 72 12.02 2.40 -2.72
N ALA A 73 11.08 2.30 -3.66
CA ALA A 73 10.07 1.23 -3.68
C ALA A 73 10.71 -0.17 -3.78
N PHE A 74 11.75 -0.34 -4.60
CA PHE A 74 12.51 -1.60 -4.72
C PHE A 74 13.12 -2.03 -3.39
N ILE A 75 13.93 -1.17 -2.76
CA ILE A 75 14.65 -1.49 -1.51
C ILE A 75 13.65 -1.92 -0.45
N LEU A 76 12.53 -1.21 -0.39
CA LEU A 76 11.48 -1.37 0.59
C LEU A 76 10.74 -2.69 0.42
N LEU A 77 10.30 -3.02 -0.79
CA LEU A 77 9.63 -4.28 -1.10
C LEU A 77 10.53 -5.49 -0.92
N VAL A 78 11.82 -5.39 -1.31
CA VAL A 78 12.80 -6.46 -1.11
C VAL A 78 13.09 -6.68 0.38
N LEU A 79 13.23 -5.62 1.18
CA LEU A 79 13.46 -5.76 2.62
C LEU A 79 12.26 -6.41 3.33
N ILE A 80 11.04 -6.02 2.96
CA ILE A 80 9.83 -6.61 3.54
C ILE A 80 9.66 -8.06 3.08
N GLY A 81 9.75 -8.32 1.79
CA GLY A 81 9.59 -9.67 1.24
C GLY A 81 10.69 -10.63 1.69
N GLY A 82 11.93 -10.15 1.79
CA GLY A 82 13.06 -10.91 2.32
C GLY A 82 12.88 -11.30 3.79
N LYS A 83 12.36 -10.38 4.61
CA LYS A 83 12.02 -10.66 6.00
C LYS A 83 10.92 -11.71 6.13
N MET A 84 9.86 -11.61 5.33
CA MET A 84 8.76 -12.60 5.32
C MET A 84 9.25 -13.99 4.90
N CYS A 85 10.13 -14.07 3.90
CA CYS A 85 10.77 -15.33 3.51
C CYS A 85 11.62 -15.90 4.65
N TYR A 86 12.45 -15.08 5.30
CA TYR A 86 13.29 -15.50 6.42
C TYR A 86 12.47 -16.01 7.62
N GLU A 87 11.36 -15.34 7.95
CA GLU A 87 10.44 -15.75 9.01
C GLU A 87 9.71 -17.07 8.66
N SER A 88 9.36 -17.29 7.38
CA SER A 88 8.73 -18.55 6.94
C SER A 88 9.62 -19.80 7.08
N PHE A 89 10.96 -19.65 7.12
CA PHE A 89 11.91 -20.75 7.32
C PHE A 89 12.30 -20.98 8.79
N GLN A 90 11.95 -20.07 9.70
CA GLN A 90 12.10 -20.30 11.15
C GLN A 90 10.83 -20.96 11.71
N GLU A 91 10.80 -22.29 11.68
CA GLU A 91 9.80 -23.05 12.43
C GLU A 91 10.01 -22.88 13.95
N GLU A 92 8.96 -22.40 14.62
CA GLU A 92 8.64 -22.61 16.05
C GLU A 92 9.40 -21.88 17.17
N ALA A 93 10.15 -20.80 16.90
CA ALA A 93 10.73 -20.00 17.98
C ALA A 93 10.06 -18.63 18.17
N ASP A 94 9.05 -18.62 19.05
CA ASP A 94 8.62 -17.45 19.85
C ASP A 94 7.66 -16.46 19.15
N GLU A 95 6.58 -16.08 19.86
CA GLU A 95 5.47 -15.19 19.45
C GLU A 95 5.86 -13.72 19.18
N ARG A 96 7.03 -13.45 18.61
CA ARG A 96 7.58 -12.09 18.54
C ARG A 96 7.23 -11.36 17.24
N LYS A 97 6.07 -10.69 17.29
CA LYS A 97 5.90 -9.24 17.03
C LYS A 97 6.43 -8.59 15.72
N THR A 98 6.86 -9.30 14.69
CA THR A 98 7.52 -8.67 13.52
C THR A 98 6.91 -8.91 12.15
N GLY A 99 5.65 -9.34 12.05
CA GLY A 99 4.92 -9.31 10.78
C GLY A 99 4.72 -7.88 10.22
N ILE A 100 4.09 -7.77 9.04
CA ILE A 100 3.66 -6.50 8.38
C ILE A 100 2.92 -5.52 9.35
N THR A 101 2.49 -6.03 10.50
CA THR A 101 1.94 -5.34 11.68
C THR A 101 2.90 -4.39 12.42
N GLY A 102 4.20 -4.47 12.17
CA GLY A 102 5.20 -3.56 12.74
C GLY A 102 4.93 -2.10 12.34
N LEU A 103 4.93 -1.18 13.30
CA LEU A 103 4.68 0.27 13.09
C LEU A 103 5.57 0.83 11.97
N PHE A 104 6.85 0.46 11.98
CA PHE A 104 7.84 0.86 10.98
C PHE A 104 7.50 0.30 9.59
N THR A 105 7.27 -1.01 9.49
CA THR A 105 6.94 -1.68 8.22
C THR A 105 5.63 -1.15 7.64
N LEU A 106 4.61 -0.93 8.45
CA LEU A 106 3.32 -0.38 8.01
C LEU A 106 3.47 1.05 7.48
N THR A 107 4.23 1.90 8.17
CA THR A 107 4.48 3.28 7.74
C THR A 107 5.24 3.31 6.42
N LEU A 108 6.30 2.50 6.35
CA LEU A 108 7.15 2.37 5.18
C LEU A 108 6.34 1.89 3.95
N LEU A 109 5.47 0.90 4.15
CA LEU A 109 4.62 0.36 3.10
C LEU A 109 3.51 1.33 2.68
N ALA A 110 2.95 2.08 3.63
CA ALA A 110 1.96 3.12 3.34
C ALA A 110 2.56 4.28 2.55
N ILE A 111 3.81 4.66 2.82
CA ILE A 111 4.52 5.66 1.99
C ILE A 111 4.73 5.09 0.59
N ALA A 112 5.25 3.87 0.47
CA ALA A 112 5.56 3.25 -0.82
C ALA A 112 4.34 3.14 -1.73
N THR A 113 3.18 2.73 -1.21
CA THR A 113 1.94 2.62 -2.01
C THR A 113 1.16 3.92 -2.19
N SER A 114 1.58 5.00 -1.55
CA SER A 114 0.92 6.31 -1.71
C SER A 114 1.64 7.19 -2.74
N ILE A 115 2.72 6.71 -3.34
CA ILE A 115 3.40 7.34 -4.47
C ILE A 115 2.45 7.46 -5.68
N ASP A 116 1.70 6.42 -6.00
CA ASP A 116 0.71 6.47 -7.10
C ASP A 116 -0.36 7.53 -6.83
N ALA A 117 -0.77 7.67 -5.57
CA ALA A 117 -1.74 8.66 -5.13
C ALA A 117 -1.20 10.10 -5.27
N LEU A 118 0.10 10.31 -5.11
CA LEU A 118 0.79 11.59 -5.38
C LEU A 118 0.68 11.98 -6.85
N ALA A 119 0.96 11.04 -7.77
CA ALA A 119 0.87 11.28 -9.21
C ALA A 119 -0.57 11.59 -9.67
N VAL A 120 -1.55 10.88 -9.10
CA VAL A 120 -2.99 11.18 -9.31
C VAL A 120 -3.34 12.58 -8.80
N GLY A 121 -2.85 12.98 -7.63
CA GLY A 121 -3.01 14.32 -7.08
C GLY A 121 -2.48 15.41 -8.00
N ALA A 122 -1.27 15.24 -8.55
CA ALA A 122 -0.70 16.18 -9.51
C ALA A 122 -1.54 16.29 -10.79
N THR A 123 -2.12 15.17 -11.25
CA THR A 123 -3.02 15.16 -12.41
C THR A 123 -4.32 15.92 -12.13
N PHE A 124 -4.85 15.84 -10.91
CA PHE A 124 -6.05 16.59 -10.50
C PHE A 124 -5.86 18.10 -10.48
N ALA A 125 -4.63 18.59 -10.25
CA ALA A 125 -4.31 20.01 -10.36
C ALA A 125 -4.46 20.53 -11.80
N VAL A 126 -4.09 19.71 -12.79
CA VAL A 126 -4.26 20.05 -14.21
C VAL A 126 -5.73 19.96 -14.65
N LEU A 127 -6.49 19.05 -14.05
CA LEU A 127 -7.90 18.79 -14.39
C LEU A 127 -8.90 19.68 -13.63
N ASP A 128 -8.43 20.65 -12.85
CA ASP A 128 -9.23 21.58 -12.04
C ASP A 128 -10.32 20.85 -11.23
N VAL A 129 -9.93 19.75 -10.58
CA VAL A 129 -10.83 18.94 -9.73
C VAL A 129 -10.86 19.51 -8.32
N GLU A 130 -12.04 19.53 -7.70
CA GLU A 130 -12.16 19.84 -6.27
C GLU A 130 -11.36 18.82 -5.43
N ILE A 131 -10.19 19.25 -4.94
CA ILE A 131 -9.22 18.32 -4.35
C ILE A 131 -9.65 17.77 -2.99
N ILE A 132 -10.34 18.57 -2.17
CA ILE A 132 -10.77 18.16 -0.83
C ILE A 132 -11.72 16.96 -0.89
N PRO A 133 -12.84 17.00 -1.65
CA PRO A 133 -13.73 15.84 -1.75
C PRO A 133 -13.05 14.65 -2.46
N ALA A 134 -12.17 14.90 -3.44
CA ALA A 134 -11.40 13.84 -4.10
C ALA A 134 -10.46 13.09 -3.13
N ALA A 135 -9.65 13.83 -2.37
CA ALA A 135 -8.73 13.25 -1.39
C ALA A 135 -9.45 12.51 -0.27
N LEU A 136 -10.58 13.04 0.22
CA LEU A 136 -11.42 12.37 1.22
C LEU A 136 -12.03 11.08 0.66
N LEU A 137 -12.52 11.08 -0.57
CA LEU A 137 -13.06 9.88 -1.19
C LEU A 137 -12.00 8.81 -1.36
N ILE A 138 -10.81 9.16 -1.89
CA ILE A 138 -9.70 8.22 -2.05
C ILE A 138 -9.30 7.65 -0.69
N GLY A 139 -9.08 8.51 0.31
CA GLY A 139 -8.75 8.05 1.66
C GLY A 139 -9.82 7.13 2.27
N ALA A 140 -11.11 7.43 2.06
CA ALA A 140 -12.22 6.63 2.56
C ALA A 140 -12.35 5.27 1.84
N VAL A 141 -12.20 5.24 0.52
CA VAL A 141 -12.21 4.02 -0.28
C VAL A 141 -11.04 3.12 0.11
N THR A 142 -9.84 3.70 0.27
CA THR A 142 -8.65 2.98 0.73
C THR A 142 -8.82 2.45 2.15
N PHE A 143 -9.37 3.26 3.06
CA PHE A 143 -9.68 2.81 4.41
C PHE A 143 -10.62 1.59 4.41
N ALA A 144 -11.74 1.68 3.67
CA ALA A 144 -12.69 0.58 3.56
C ALA A 144 -12.07 -0.65 2.90
N GLY A 145 -11.29 -0.46 1.83
CA GLY A 145 -10.57 -1.49 1.09
C GLY A 145 -9.54 -2.21 1.95
N SER A 146 -8.79 -1.50 2.78
CA SER A 146 -7.80 -2.09 3.69
C SER A 146 -8.45 -2.93 4.80
N ILE A 147 -9.56 -2.48 5.38
CA ILE A 147 -10.32 -3.29 6.37
C ILE A 147 -10.84 -4.56 5.71
N ALA A 148 -11.51 -4.42 4.56
CA ALA A 148 -12.04 -5.55 3.80
C ALA A 148 -10.93 -6.51 3.37
N GLY A 149 -9.78 -5.97 2.97
CA GLY A 149 -8.60 -6.70 2.58
C GLY A 149 -8.06 -7.56 3.71
N ILE A 150 -7.84 -6.99 4.90
CA ILE A 150 -7.36 -7.75 6.07
C ILE A 150 -8.37 -8.84 6.49
N TRP A 151 -9.66 -8.55 6.45
CA TRP A 151 -10.70 -9.52 6.81
C TRP A 151 -10.77 -10.69 5.82
N THR A 152 -10.69 -10.37 4.53
CA THR A 152 -10.67 -11.35 3.44
C THR A 152 -9.39 -12.18 3.48
N GLY A 153 -8.24 -11.52 3.67
CA GLY A 153 -6.94 -12.14 3.84
C GLY A 153 -6.94 -13.16 4.97
N ARG A 154 -7.45 -12.81 6.16
CA ARG A 154 -7.55 -13.73 7.31
C ARG A 154 -8.30 -15.02 6.94
N ARG A 155 -9.42 -14.89 6.22
CA ARG A 155 -10.25 -16.02 5.84
C ARG A 155 -9.49 -16.99 4.91
N PHE A 156 -8.66 -16.47 4.01
CA PHE A 156 -7.76 -17.27 3.17
C PHE A 156 -6.54 -17.80 3.95
N GLY A 157 -6.02 -17.00 4.89
CA GLY A 157 -4.92 -17.32 5.81
C GLY A 157 -5.12 -18.58 6.63
N CYS A 158 -6.31 -18.71 7.24
CA CYS A 158 -6.68 -19.89 8.02
C CYS A 158 -6.64 -21.21 7.22
N CYS A 159 -6.67 -21.16 5.88
CA CYS A 159 -6.70 -22.35 5.05
C CYS A 159 -5.32 -22.77 4.51
N LEU A 160 -4.32 -21.87 4.45
CA LEU A 160 -3.02 -22.14 3.80
C LEU A 160 -1.77 -21.95 4.69
N GLY A 161 -1.89 -21.45 5.93
CA GLY A 161 -0.82 -21.49 6.95
C GLY A 161 0.54 -20.87 6.52
N ASN A 162 1.65 -21.47 6.97
CA ASN A 162 3.03 -20.99 6.76
C ASN A 162 3.40 -20.82 5.27
N ARG A 163 2.68 -21.48 4.34
CA ARG A 163 2.93 -21.36 2.90
C ARG A 163 2.55 -19.99 2.35
N ILE A 164 1.58 -19.29 2.94
CA ILE A 164 1.22 -17.93 2.47
C ILE A 164 2.33 -16.93 2.75
N GLU A 165 3.05 -17.09 3.86
CA GLU A 165 4.08 -16.13 4.27
C GLU A 165 5.27 -16.16 3.31
N LEU A 166 5.70 -17.37 2.91
CA LEU A 166 6.66 -17.57 1.83
C LEU A 166 6.15 -16.99 0.49
N ILE A 167 4.90 -17.30 0.11
CA ILE A 167 4.33 -16.85 -1.16
C ILE A 167 4.22 -15.32 -1.20
N GLY A 168 3.75 -14.69 -0.12
CA GLY A 168 3.64 -13.24 0.01
C GLY A 168 5.01 -12.56 -0.03
N GLY A 169 6.00 -13.11 0.67
CA GLY A 169 7.37 -12.63 0.64
C GLY A 169 7.98 -12.70 -0.77
N VAL A 170 7.82 -13.83 -1.45
CA VAL A 170 8.28 -14.03 -2.82
C VAL A 170 7.57 -13.08 -3.79
N ILE A 171 6.25 -12.89 -3.67
CA ILE A 171 5.50 -11.96 -4.50
C ILE A 171 5.99 -10.52 -4.28
N LEU A 172 6.20 -10.08 -3.04
CA LEU A 172 6.74 -8.75 -2.75
C LEU A 172 8.14 -8.54 -3.36
N ILE A 173 9.01 -9.54 -3.26
CA ILE A 173 10.34 -9.49 -3.88
C ILE A 173 10.20 -9.38 -5.40
N ILE A 174 9.31 -10.16 -6.03
CA ILE A 174 9.05 -10.12 -7.48
C ILE A 174 8.52 -8.74 -7.90
N ILE A 175 7.55 -8.17 -7.16
CA ILE A 175 7.01 -6.83 -7.43
C ILE A 175 8.10 -5.77 -7.26
N GLY A 176 8.92 -5.87 -6.22
CA GLY A 176 10.06 -4.98 -6.02
C GLY A 176 11.03 -5.03 -7.19
N ILE A 177 11.46 -6.22 -7.60
CA ILE A 177 12.36 -6.43 -8.74
C ILE A 177 11.74 -5.87 -10.02
N ARG A 178 10.43 -6.08 -10.25
CA ARG A 178 9.69 -5.50 -11.39
C ARG A 178 9.79 -3.98 -11.40
N ILE A 179 9.46 -3.32 -10.29
CA ILE A 179 9.53 -1.85 -10.17
C ILE A 179 10.96 -1.33 -10.41
N LEU A 180 11.98 -2.06 -9.95
CA LEU A 180 13.37 -1.70 -10.23
C LEU A 180 13.69 -1.79 -11.72
N VAL A 181 13.32 -2.89 -12.38
CA VAL A 181 13.58 -3.12 -13.80
C VAL A 181 12.85 -2.09 -14.65
N ASP A 182 11.57 -1.83 -14.35
CA ASP A 182 10.77 -0.82 -15.05
C ASP A 182 11.37 0.58 -14.86
N GLY A 183 11.92 0.90 -13.68
CA GLY A 183 12.60 2.17 -13.43
C GLY A 183 14.05 2.29 -13.94
N LEU A 184 14.65 1.21 -14.47
CA LEU A 184 16.01 1.20 -15.02
C LEU A 184 16.02 1.12 -16.56
N PHE A 185 14.92 0.67 -17.17
CA PHE A 185 14.75 0.50 -18.61
C PHE A 185 13.80 1.53 -19.28
N LEU A 186 13.21 2.46 -18.50
CA LEU A 186 12.47 3.66 -18.96
C LEU A 186 13.23 4.93 -18.57
#